data_AF-A0A090FWN1-F1
#
_entry.id   AF-A0A090FWN1-F1
#
_cell.length_a   1.000
_cell.length_b   1.000
_cell.length_c   1.000
_cell.angle_alpha   90.00
_cell.angle_beta   90.00
_cell.angle_gamma   90.00
#
_symmetry.space_group_name_H-M   'P 1'
#
loop_
_entity.id
_entity.type
_entity.pdbx_description
1 polymer ?
#
loop_
_entity_poly.entity_id
_entity_poly.type
_entity_poly.pdbx_seq_one_letter_code
_entity_poly.pdbx_strand_id
1 'polypeptide(L)'
;MLREISEEVRVNLKDRLREVRRVIRRHRHDSNPAQEPETGARAPFPLGEIEGLFGHAVSAFDDAMTMAETLVPTEWKGGRPGSATPRPLGDYFTAQDPIDGERAFRHDVYALTRAVLARRKMGDVVVREATFAAVHANVLRDQAQSFARLESETVPAERVVLVAGITSKLMLELLRHDPLHSIAGANTRLDSETAIICLAPVALACGLATMEPTPEIDLLETAALAVDAWLDRILAALAEKDSRGALTAVLAALLAHLP
;
A
#
# COMPACT_ATOMS: atom_id res chain seq x y z
N MET A 1 5.40 0.80 -22.86
CA MET A 1 4.67 -0.41 -23.30
C MET A 1 5.27 -1.70 -22.73
N LEU A 2 6.59 -1.95 -22.77
CA LEU A 2 7.22 -3.11 -22.06
C LEU A 2 7.13 -3.04 -20.52
N ARG A 3 6.94 -1.84 -19.95
CA ARG A 3 6.77 -1.60 -18.51
C ARG A 3 5.47 -2.16 -17.93
N GLU A 4 4.40 -2.24 -18.72
CA GLU A 4 3.08 -2.64 -18.22
C GLU A 4 2.93 -4.17 -18.20
N ILE A 5 3.43 -4.84 -19.24
CA ILE A 5 3.48 -6.32 -19.32
C ILE A 5 4.42 -6.89 -18.23
N SER A 6 5.48 -6.15 -17.86
CA SER A 6 6.40 -6.53 -16.78
C SER A 6 5.77 -6.52 -15.39
N GLU A 7 4.79 -5.65 -15.13
CA GLU A 7 4.25 -5.47 -13.78
C GLU A 7 3.17 -6.51 -13.46
N GLU A 8 2.35 -6.89 -14.44
CA GLU A 8 1.42 -8.02 -14.33
C GLU A 8 2.14 -9.36 -14.13
N VAL A 9 3.25 -9.57 -14.85
CA VAL A 9 4.10 -10.77 -14.72
C VAL A 9 4.78 -10.82 -13.35
N ARG A 10 5.23 -9.68 -12.82
CA ARG A 10 5.84 -9.57 -11.48
C ARG A 10 4.85 -9.89 -10.35
N VAL A 11 3.59 -9.47 -10.50
CA VAL A 11 2.53 -9.77 -9.53
C VAL A 11 2.18 -11.26 -9.55
N ASN A 12 2.00 -11.86 -10.73
CA ASN A 12 1.67 -13.28 -10.87
C ASN A 12 2.78 -14.20 -10.30
N LEU A 13 4.05 -13.86 -10.54
CA LEU A 13 5.19 -14.63 -10.07
C LEU A 13 5.33 -14.61 -8.54
N LYS A 14 5.00 -13.46 -7.92
CA LYS A 14 5.01 -13.27 -6.46
C LYS A 14 3.97 -14.15 -5.76
N ASP A 15 2.80 -14.35 -6.36
CA ASP A 15 1.76 -15.22 -5.81
C ASP A 15 2.11 -16.69 -5.94
N ARG A 16 2.65 -17.12 -7.09
CA ARG A 16 3.09 -18.52 -7.31
C ARG A 16 4.20 -18.94 -6.34
N LEU A 17 5.17 -18.07 -6.07
CA LEU A 17 6.28 -18.38 -5.15
C LEU A 17 5.82 -18.46 -3.68
N ARG A 18 4.74 -17.75 -3.34
CA ARG A 18 4.13 -17.78 -2.01
C ARG A 18 3.34 -19.06 -1.78
N GLU A 19 2.69 -19.58 -2.82
CA GLU A 19 1.96 -20.85 -2.80
C GLU A 19 2.92 -22.04 -2.66
N VAL A 20 4.01 -22.05 -3.43
CA VAL A 20 5.08 -23.06 -3.31
C VAL A 20 5.70 -23.09 -1.91
N ARG A 21 5.93 -21.93 -1.29
CA ARG A 21 6.45 -21.85 0.09
C ARG A 21 5.50 -22.48 1.12
N ARG A 22 4.19 -22.34 0.93
CA ARG A 22 3.19 -22.96 1.82
C ARG A 22 3.16 -24.48 1.64
N VAL A 23 3.24 -24.96 0.40
CA VAL A 23 3.30 -26.40 0.08
C VAL A 23 4.56 -27.04 0.69
N ILE A 24 5.72 -26.40 0.54
CA ILE A 24 7.00 -26.91 1.09
C ILE A 24 6.99 -26.94 2.62
N ARG A 25 6.46 -25.90 3.30
CA ARG A 25 6.33 -25.92 4.77
C ARG A 25 5.36 -26.99 5.26
N ARG A 26 4.31 -27.30 4.50
CA ARG A 26 3.37 -28.37 4.82
C ARG A 26 4.01 -29.75 4.62
N HIS A 27 4.71 -29.96 3.50
CA HIS A 27 5.45 -31.20 3.25
C HIS A 27 6.61 -31.45 4.22
N ARG A 28 7.26 -30.39 4.74
CA ARG A 28 8.35 -30.53 5.72
C ARG A 28 7.87 -30.93 7.12
N HIS A 29 6.61 -30.70 7.46
CA HIS A 29 6.01 -31.18 8.71
C HIS A 29 5.40 -32.58 8.60
N ASP A 30 5.08 -33.05 7.38
CA ASP A 30 4.56 -34.40 7.13
C ASP A 30 5.64 -35.44 6.75
N SER A 31 6.87 -35.01 6.46
CA SER A 31 7.93 -35.91 5.98
C SER A 31 8.97 -36.23 7.07
N ASN A 32 8.87 -37.43 7.62
CA ASN A 32 9.94 -38.13 8.35
C ASN A 32 11.20 -38.24 7.44
N PRO A 33 12.44 -38.16 7.96
CA PRO A 33 13.62 -37.99 7.11
C PRO A 33 14.10 -39.35 6.60
N ALA A 34 13.87 -39.61 5.31
CA ALA A 34 14.65 -40.59 4.57
C ALA A 34 14.71 -40.18 3.09
N GLN A 35 15.95 -40.12 2.60
CA GLN A 35 16.40 -40.12 1.20
C GLN A 35 16.63 -38.76 0.51
N GLU A 36 17.92 -38.49 0.35
CA GLU A 36 18.58 -37.52 -0.53
C GLU A 36 18.93 -38.20 -1.90
N PRO A 37 19.44 -37.48 -2.93
CA PRO A 37 18.86 -37.45 -4.27
C PRO A 37 19.80 -37.94 -5.39
N GLU A 38 19.29 -38.10 -6.63
CA GLU A 38 20.14 -38.21 -7.83
C GLU A 38 19.64 -37.46 -9.08
N THR A 39 20.55 -36.60 -9.55
CA THR A 39 21.02 -36.30 -10.92
C THR A 39 20.12 -35.85 -12.10
N GLY A 40 20.52 -34.70 -12.68
CA GLY A 40 21.04 -34.68 -14.07
C GLY A 40 20.15 -34.12 -15.19
N ALA A 41 20.55 -32.99 -15.79
CA ALA A 41 20.81 -32.81 -17.24
C ALA A 41 20.77 -31.31 -17.66
N ARG A 42 21.85 -30.85 -18.28
CA ARG A 42 22.07 -29.49 -18.81
C ARG A 42 21.96 -29.57 -20.34
N ALA A 43 21.15 -28.71 -20.96
CA ALA A 43 21.00 -28.60 -22.41
C ALA A 43 21.73 -27.33 -22.96
N PRO A 44 22.15 -27.32 -24.24
CA PRO A 44 23.09 -26.33 -24.80
C PRO A 44 22.41 -25.06 -25.33
N PHE A 45 23.08 -23.91 -25.21
CA PHE A 45 22.62 -22.58 -25.63
C PHE A 45 22.90 -22.29 -27.13
N PRO A 46 21.97 -21.65 -27.88
CA PRO A 46 22.27 -21.03 -29.17
C PRO A 46 22.59 -19.53 -29.00
N LEU A 47 23.74 -19.11 -29.54
CA LEU A 47 24.34 -17.78 -29.34
C LEU A 47 23.77 -16.68 -30.28
N GLY A 48 22.46 -16.71 -30.55
CA GLY A 48 21.74 -15.67 -31.31
C GLY A 48 20.78 -14.80 -30.47
N GLU A 49 20.56 -15.16 -29.20
CA GLU A 49 19.59 -14.54 -28.29
C GLU A 49 20.26 -13.67 -27.20
N ILE A 50 21.58 -13.45 -27.32
CA ILE A 50 22.43 -13.01 -26.20
C ILE A 50 22.24 -11.55 -25.81
N GLU A 51 21.91 -10.66 -26.73
CA GLU A 51 21.59 -9.27 -26.37
C GLU A 51 20.20 -9.13 -25.70
N GLY A 52 19.27 -10.05 -25.98
CA GLY A 52 17.99 -10.14 -25.28
C GLY A 52 18.10 -10.81 -23.89
N LEU A 53 19.08 -11.69 -23.71
CA LEU A 53 19.28 -12.47 -22.49
C LEU A 53 20.08 -11.73 -21.40
N PHE A 54 20.97 -10.81 -21.75
CA PHE A 54 21.67 -10.01 -20.73
C PHE A 54 20.72 -9.03 -19.99
N GLY A 55 19.67 -8.53 -20.65
CA GLY A 55 18.62 -7.73 -20.00
C GLY A 55 17.73 -8.54 -19.04
N HIS A 56 17.51 -9.82 -19.34
CA HIS A 56 16.74 -10.72 -18.47
C HIS A 56 17.58 -11.36 -17.35
N ALA A 57 18.87 -11.63 -17.59
CA ALA A 57 19.76 -12.19 -16.58
C ALA A 57 20.11 -11.18 -15.49
N VAL A 58 20.26 -9.89 -15.82
CA VAL A 58 20.55 -8.85 -14.82
C VAL A 58 19.33 -8.56 -13.93
N SER A 59 18.11 -8.56 -14.49
CA SER A 59 16.86 -8.43 -13.69
C SER A 59 16.58 -9.69 -12.86
N ALA A 60 16.82 -10.88 -13.40
CA ALA A 60 16.64 -12.13 -12.65
C ALA A 60 17.70 -12.31 -11.55
N PHE A 61 18.90 -11.76 -11.72
CA PHE A 61 19.97 -11.82 -10.71
C PHE A 61 19.75 -10.81 -9.58
N ASP A 62 19.23 -9.61 -9.88
CA ASP A 62 18.88 -8.61 -8.85
C ASP A 62 17.61 -9.01 -8.09
N ASP A 63 16.64 -9.62 -8.77
CA ASP A 63 15.47 -10.25 -8.14
C ASP A 63 15.87 -11.48 -7.30
N ALA A 64 16.86 -12.26 -7.75
CA ALA A 64 17.41 -13.37 -6.96
C ALA A 64 18.22 -12.88 -5.75
N MET A 65 18.95 -11.76 -5.87
CA MET A 65 19.68 -11.17 -4.75
C MET A 65 18.76 -10.49 -3.73
N THR A 66 17.69 -9.83 -4.18
CA THR A 66 16.65 -9.29 -3.29
C THR A 66 15.83 -10.42 -2.64
N MET A 67 15.62 -11.53 -3.35
CA MET A 67 15.04 -12.75 -2.75
C MET A 67 16.01 -13.45 -1.79
N ALA A 68 17.32 -13.37 -2.00
CA ALA A 68 18.32 -13.85 -1.05
C ALA A 68 18.38 -12.96 0.20
N GLU A 69 18.26 -11.63 0.06
CA GLU A 69 18.19 -10.71 1.21
C GLU A 69 16.92 -10.91 2.05
N THR A 70 15.81 -11.36 1.45
CA THR A 70 14.56 -11.69 2.17
C THR A 70 14.49 -13.12 2.72
N LEU A 71 15.49 -13.96 2.44
CA LEU A 71 15.70 -15.26 3.11
C LEU A 71 16.72 -15.19 4.25
N VAL A 72 17.49 -14.12 4.32
CA VAL A 72 18.21 -13.76 5.55
C VAL A 72 17.16 -13.21 6.50
N PRO A 73 16.94 -13.82 7.68
CA PRO A 73 16.27 -13.12 8.76
C PRO A 73 17.20 -11.97 9.11
N THR A 74 16.95 -10.78 8.54
CA THR A 74 17.47 -9.57 9.14
C THR A 74 16.72 -9.48 10.46
N GLU A 75 17.30 -10.05 11.50
CA GLU A 75 17.06 -9.58 12.86
C GLU A 75 17.31 -8.08 12.79
N TRP A 76 16.21 -7.34 12.64
CA TRP A 76 16.17 -5.89 12.52
C TRP A 76 16.77 -5.33 13.79
N LYS A 77 18.07 -5.03 13.74
CA LYS A 77 18.82 -4.45 14.84
C LYS A 77 18.34 -3.01 15.04
N GLY A 78 17.50 -2.82 16.06
CA GLY A 78 17.59 -1.64 16.91
C GLY A 78 16.68 -0.44 16.63
N GLY A 79 15.45 -0.63 16.14
CA GLY A 79 14.46 0.47 16.10
C GLY A 79 13.04 -0.04 16.32
N ARG A 80 12.25 0.63 17.17
CA ARG A 80 10.87 0.27 17.52
C ARG A 80 10.04 -0.07 16.26
N PRO A 81 9.19 -1.11 16.28
CA PRO A 81 8.21 -1.34 15.23
C PRO A 81 7.15 -0.23 15.32
N GLY A 82 7.26 0.85 14.53
CA GLY A 82 6.23 1.89 14.58
C GLY A 82 6.47 3.28 13.98
N SER A 83 7.57 3.60 13.30
CA SER A 83 7.76 4.96 12.75
C SER A 83 7.42 5.09 11.26
N ALA A 84 6.31 4.49 10.81
CA ALA A 84 5.76 4.86 9.50
C ALA A 84 5.10 6.24 9.68
N THR A 85 5.84 7.31 9.36
CA THR A 85 5.34 8.67 9.49
C THR A 85 4.56 9.04 8.22
N PRO A 86 3.27 9.42 8.33
CA PRO A 86 2.51 9.92 7.20
C PRO A 86 3.17 11.17 6.62
N ARG A 87 3.35 11.21 5.29
CA ARG A 87 3.83 12.41 4.58
C ARG A 87 2.68 13.23 4.00
N PRO A 88 2.89 14.54 3.78
CA PRO A 88 1.99 15.37 2.98
C PRO A 88 1.66 14.70 1.64
N LEU A 89 0.43 14.87 1.18
CA LEU A 89 -0.01 14.30 -0.10
C LEU A 89 0.79 14.86 -1.28
N GLY A 90 1.24 16.11 -1.21
CA GLY A 90 2.12 16.71 -2.23
C GLY A 90 3.39 15.90 -2.48
N ASP A 91 4.03 15.40 -1.43
CA ASP A 91 5.28 14.62 -1.53
C ASP A 91 5.12 13.34 -2.37
N TYR A 92 3.90 12.81 -2.47
CA TYR A 92 3.59 11.62 -3.27
C TYR A 92 3.16 11.96 -4.70
N PHE A 93 2.37 13.03 -4.87
CA PHE A 93 1.61 13.30 -6.09
C PHE A 93 2.17 14.47 -6.93
N THR A 94 2.96 15.35 -6.32
CA THR A 94 3.61 16.50 -6.97
C THR A 94 5.14 16.44 -6.87
N ALA A 95 5.69 15.26 -6.58
CA ALA A 95 7.15 15.03 -6.58
C ALA A 95 7.78 15.40 -7.92
N GLN A 96 9.01 15.94 -7.86
CA GLN A 96 9.76 16.35 -9.04
C GLN A 96 10.05 15.17 -9.99
N ASP A 97 10.34 13.99 -9.43
CA ASP A 97 10.33 12.73 -10.17
C ASP A 97 9.03 11.96 -9.85
N PRO A 98 8.11 11.80 -10.83
CA PRO A 98 6.87 11.06 -10.63
C PRO A 98 7.07 9.60 -10.21
N ILE A 99 8.17 8.95 -10.63
CA ILE A 99 8.46 7.55 -10.29
C ILE A 99 8.85 7.43 -8.82
N ASP A 100 9.65 8.37 -8.32
CA ASP A 100 10.03 8.41 -6.90
C ASP A 100 8.82 8.72 -6.00
N GLY A 101 7.95 9.63 -6.43
CA GLY A 101 6.69 9.93 -5.73
C GLY A 101 5.77 8.71 -5.62
N GLU A 102 5.59 7.95 -6.72
CA GLU A 102 4.83 6.69 -6.72
C GLU A 102 5.47 5.64 -5.79
N ARG A 103 6.80 5.49 -5.86
CA ARG A 103 7.52 4.51 -5.03
C ARG A 103 7.41 4.84 -3.55
N ALA A 104 7.58 6.11 -3.19
CA ALA A 104 7.41 6.61 -1.82
C ALA A 104 5.98 6.36 -1.33
N PHE A 105 4.97 6.69 -2.16
CA PHE A 105 3.56 6.43 -1.84
C PHE A 105 3.31 4.96 -1.53
N ARG A 106 3.74 4.05 -2.42
CA ARG A 106 3.54 2.61 -2.22
C ARG A 106 4.19 2.11 -0.93
N HIS A 107 5.44 2.51 -0.69
CA HIS A 107 6.19 2.09 0.48
C HIS A 107 5.55 2.59 1.78
N ASP A 108 5.23 3.88 1.84
CA ASP A 108 4.70 4.51 3.04
C ASP A 108 3.27 4.06 3.32
N VAL A 109 2.39 4.02 2.32
CA VAL A 109 1.01 3.53 2.49
C VAL A 109 0.99 2.06 2.90
N TYR A 110 1.90 1.23 2.38
CA TYR A 110 2.08 -0.14 2.86
C TYR A 110 2.49 -0.16 4.34
N ALA A 111 3.51 0.62 4.72
CA ALA A 111 4.00 0.66 6.10
C ALA A 111 2.93 1.17 7.08
N LEU A 112 2.20 2.24 6.73
CA LEU A 112 1.07 2.78 7.49
C LEU A 112 -0.05 1.75 7.64
N THR A 113 -0.43 1.09 6.56
CA THR A 113 -1.46 0.03 6.60
C THR A 113 -1.03 -1.12 7.51
N ARG A 114 0.24 -1.54 7.45
CA ARG A 114 0.79 -2.57 8.35
C ARG A 114 0.78 -2.11 9.81
N ALA A 115 1.06 -0.84 10.09
CA ALA A 115 0.99 -0.27 11.43
C ALA A 115 -0.45 -0.29 11.97
N VAL A 116 -1.46 0.09 11.18
CA VAL A 116 -2.87 0.01 11.57
C VAL A 116 -3.29 -1.43 11.86
N LEU A 117 -2.95 -2.38 10.99
CA LEU A 117 -3.24 -3.80 11.20
C LEU A 117 -2.59 -4.35 12.48
N ALA A 118 -1.34 -3.95 12.76
CA ALA A 118 -0.65 -4.33 13.99
C ALA A 118 -1.36 -3.79 15.24
N ARG A 119 -1.77 -2.51 15.23
CA ARG A 119 -2.54 -1.88 16.32
C ARG A 119 -3.87 -2.59 16.57
N ARG A 120 -4.54 -3.03 15.50
CA ARG A 120 -5.80 -3.79 15.57
C ARG A 120 -5.62 -5.29 15.82
N LYS A 121 -4.39 -5.78 16.01
CA LYS A 121 -4.05 -7.20 16.24
C LYS A 121 -4.49 -8.14 15.10
N MET A 122 -4.54 -7.62 13.87
CA MET A 122 -4.94 -8.35 12.66
C MET A 122 -3.72 -8.96 11.95
N GLY A 123 -3.04 -9.88 12.64
CA GLY A 123 -1.79 -10.50 12.13
C GLY A 123 -1.99 -11.46 10.96
N ASP A 124 -3.22 -11.92 10.75
CA ASP A 124 -3.64 -12.81 9.67
C ASP A 124 -4.02 -12.07 8.37
N VAL A 125 -3.98 -10.73 8.37
CA VAL A 125 -4.26 -9.92 7.18
C VAL A 125 -2.99 -9.60 6.41
N VAL A 126 -3.08 -9.76 5.09
CA VAL A 126 -2.02 -9.48 4.11
C VAL A 126 -2.36 -8.22 3.34
N VAL A 127 -1.33 -7.39 3.12
CA VAL A 127 -1.41 -6.18 2.30
C VAL A 127 -0.76 -6.44 0.94
N ARG A 128 -1.47 -6.16 -0.15
CA ARG A 128 -0.94 -6.25 -1.53
C ARG A 128 -0.37 -4.89 -1.96
N GLU A 129 0.93 -4.73 -1.81
CA GLU A 129 1.62 -3.47 -2.14
C GLU A 129 1.46 -3.06 -3.61
N ALA A 130 1.44 -4.02 -4.55
CA ALA A 130 1.30 -3.73 -5.98
C ALA A 130 0.01 -2.98 -6.32
N THR A 131 -1.04 -3.16 -5.51
CA THR A 131 -2.32 -2.47 -5.65
C THR A 131 -2.19 -0.95 -5.46
N PHE A 132 -1.20 -0.48 -4.69
CA PHE A 132 -1.03 0.94 -4.43
C PHE A 132 -0.55 1.74 -5.65
N ALA A 133 0.11 1.11 -6.63
CA ALA A 133 0.45 1.77 -7.89
C ALA A 133 -0.81 2.22 -8.64
N ALA A 134 -1.83 1.35 -8.71
CA ALA A 134 -3.11 1.68 -9.35
C ALA A 134 -3.89 2.75 -8.56
N VAL A 135 -3.85 2.70 -7.23
CA VAL A 135 -4.44 3.73 -6.37
C VAL A 135 -3.79 5.10 -6.67
N HIS A 136 -2.46 5.17 -6.67
CA HIS A 136 -1.71 6.39 -6.94
C HIS A 136 -2.08 6.99 -8.30
N ALA A 137 -1.99 6.18 -9.37
CA ALA A 137 -2.28 6.63 -10.72
C ALA A 137 -3.72 7.18 -10.88
N ASN A 138 -4.71 6.56 -10.21
CA ASN A 138 -6.10 7.01 -10.28
C ASN A 138 -6.35 8.29 -9.46
N VAL A 139 -5.72 8.43 -8.29
CA VAL A 139 -5.80 9.67 -7.51
C VAL A 139 -5.17 10.82 -8.30
N LEU A 140 -3.97 10.61 -8.85
CA LEU A 140 -3.25 11.63 -9.61
C LEU A 140 -4.06 12.08 -10.85
N ARG A 141 -4.58 11.12 -11.63
CA ARG A 141 -5.38 11.42 -12.82
C ARG A 141 -6.58 12.30 -12.49
N ASP A 142 -7.31 11.98 -11.43
CA ASP A 142 -8.57 12.64 -11.12
C ASP A 142 -8.37 13.92 -10.30
N GLN A 143 -7.27 14.04 -9.55
CA GLN A 143 -7.02 15.16 -8.62
C GLN A 143 -5.88 16.08 -9.04
N ALA A 144 -5.31 15.95 -10.24
CA ALA A 144 -4.23 16.81 -10.72
C ALA A 144 -4.53 18.32 -10.55
N GLN A 145 -5.75 18.76 -10.88
CA GLN A 145 -6.17 20.15 -10.70
C GLN A 145 -6.29 20.56 -9.23
N SER A 146 -6.76 19.65 -8.37
CA SER A 146 -6.85 19.88 -6.91
C SER A 146 -5.45 20.06 -6.30
N PHE A 147 -4.47 19.26 -6.75
CA PHE A 147 -3.07 19.39 -6.31
C PHE A 147 -2.46 20.72 -6.78
N ALA A 148 -2.64 21.09 -8.06
CA ALA A 148 -2.17 22.37 -8.57
C ALA A 148 -2.79 23.56 -7.81
N ARG A 149 -4.08 23.48 -7.47
CA ARG A 149 -4.74 24.51 -6.66
C ARG A 149 -4.18 24.56 -5.23
N LEU A 150 -3.94 23.41 -4.61
CA LEU A 150 -3.46 23.29 -3.23
C LEU A 150 -2.11 24.01 -3.00
N GLU A 151 -1.24 24.09 -4.00
CA GLU A 151 0.04 24.80 -3.93
C GLU A 151 -0.10 26.32 -3.78
N SER A 152 -1.20 26.87 -4.30
CA SER A 152 -1.48 28.32 -4.29
C SER A 152 -2.55 28.75 -3.29
N GLU A 153 -3.25 27.79 -2.68
CA GLU A 153 -4.39 28.06 -1.80
C GLU A 153 -3.91 28.56 -0.43
N THR A 154 -4.26 29.82 -0.13
CA THR A 154 -3.88 30.50 1.12
C THR A 154 -5.06 30.64 2.09
N VAL A 155 -6.30 30.46 1.63
CA VAL A 155 -7.48 30.55 2.50
C VAL A 155 -7.63 29.26 3.31
N PRO A 156 -7.51 29.29 4.66
CA PRO A 156 -7.46 28.06 5.46
C PRO A 156 -8.69 27.16 5.31
N ALA A 157 -9.89 27.75 5.27
CA ALA A 157 -11.14 27.00 5.11
C ALA A 157 -11.22 26.31 3.73
N GLU A 158 -10.78 26.98 2.67
CA GLU A 158 -10.76 26.41 1.31
C GLU A 158 -9.70 25.32 1.19
N ARG A 159 -8.54 25.52 1.83
CA ARG A 159 -7.48 24.51 1.93
C ARG A 159 -7.98 23.24 2.61
N VAL A 160 -8.70 23.34 3.74
CA VAL A 160 -9.31 22.18 4.42
C VAL A 160 -10.22 21.41 3.47
N VAL A 161 -11.10 22.11 2.74
CA VAL A 161 -12.03 21.46 1.80
C VAL A 161 -11.29 20.78 0.64
N LEU A 162 -10.22 21.40 0.11
CA LEU A 162 -9.38 20.79 -0.93
C LEU A 162 -8.69 19.52 -0.44
N VAL A 163 -8.03 19.58 0.72
CA VAL A 163 -7.33 18.42 1.31
C VAL A 163 -8.34 17.32 1.65
N ALA A 164 -9.52 17.66 2.18
CA ALA A 164 -10.60 16.72 2.42
C ALA A 164 -11.07 16.04 1.13
N GLY A 165 -11.19 16.79 0.03
CA GLY A 165 -11.60 16.26 -1.27
C GLY A 165 -10.58 15.27 -1.85
N ILE A 166 -9.29 15.59 -1.74
CA ILE A 166 -8.21 14.70 -2.16
C ILE A 166 -8.16 13.45 -1.26
N THR A 167 -8.28 13.63 0.05
CA THR A 167 -8.29 12.55 1.05
C THR A 167 -9.48 11.60 0.86
N SER A 168 -10.67 12.16 0.56
CA SER A 168 -11.88 11.41 0.20
C SER A 168 -11.63 10.53 -1.02
N LYS A 169 -11.04 11.11 -2.07
CA LYS A 169 -10.69 10.36 -3.28
C LYS A 169 -9.67 9.26 -2.98
N LEU A 170 -8.62 9.54 -2.21
CA LEU A 170 -7.64 8.52 -1.80
C LEU A 170 -8.31 7.37 -1.04
N MET A 171 -9.17 7.68 -0.07
CA MET A 171 -9.90 6.67 0.70
C MET A 171 -10.78 5.80 -0.20
N LEU A 172 -11.54 6.40 -1.11
CA LEU A 172 -12.38 5.67 -2.06
C LEU A 172 -11.54 4.77 -2.97
N GLU A 173 -10.37 5.23 -3.43
CA GLU A 173 -9.48 4.43 -4.24
C GLU A 173 -8.86 3.26 -3.47
N LEU A 174 -8.46 3.47 -2.21
CA LEU A 174 -7.98 2.38 -1.34
C LEU A 174 -9.07 1.32 -1.12
N LEU A 175 -10.31 1.73 -0.86
CA LEU A 175 -11.44 0.82 -0.67
C LEU A 175 -11.81 0.10 -1.98
N ARG A 176 -11.79 0.81 -3.11
CA ARG A 176 -12.12 0.25 -4.43
C ARG A 176 -11.13 -0.82 -4.88
N HIS A 177 -9.84 -0.56 -4.67
CA HIS A 177 -8.76 -1.45 -5.10
C HIS A 177 -8.48 -2.58 -4.12
N ASP A 178 -9.01 -2.48 -2.90
CA ASP A 178 -9.04 -3.56 -1.90
C ASP A 178 -7.66 -4.24 -1.73
N PRO A 179 -6.71 -3.56 -1.05
CA PRO A 179 -5.37 -4.11 -0.84
C PRO A 179 -5.31 -5.18 0.26
N LEU A 180 -6.40 -5.45 1.00
CA LEU A 180 -6.39 -6.25 2.23
C LEU A 180 -7.02 -7.64 2.06
N HIS A 181 -6.33 -8.70 2.48
CA HIS A 181 -6.78 -10.09 2.30
C HIS A 181 -6.53 -10.93 3.55
N SER A 182 -7.47 -11.82 3.90
CA SER A 182 -7.23 -12.79 4.98
C SER A 182 -6.33 -13.94 4.53
N ILE A 183 -5.45 -14.41 5.42
CA ILE A 183 -4.60 -15.60 5.22
C ILE A 183 -5.41 -16.90 5.31
N ALA A 184 -6.45 -16.93 6.16
CA ALA A 184 -7.23 -18.13 6.48
C ALA A 184 -8.07 -18.62 5.28
N GLY A 185 -8.38 -17.73 4.33
CA GLY A 185 -8.87 -18.06 3.01
C GLY A 185 -8.19 -17.14 2.01
N ALA A 186 -7.14 -17.63 1.35
CA ALA A 186 -6.45 -16.85 0.32
C ALA A 186 -7.50 -16.37 -0.71
N ASN A 187 -7.71 -15.05 -0.79
CA ASN A 187 -8.71 -14.35 -1.61
C ASN A 187 -10.07 -14.05 -0.96
N THR A 188 -10.26 -14.31 0.34
CA THR A 188 -11.43 -13.80 1.05
C THR A 188 -11.21 -12.32 1.37
N ARG A 189 -12.06 -11.48 0.78
CA ARG A 189 -12.15 -10.05 1.09
C ARG A 189 -12.56 -9.85 2.54
N LEU A 190 -12.03 -8.82 3.17
CA LEU A 190 -12.56 -8.36 4.45
C LEU A 190 -13.98 -7.82 4.23
N ASP A 191 -14.81 -7.87 5.28
CA ASP A 191 -16.07 -7.13 5.24
C ASP A 191 -15.78 -5.62 5.13
N SER A 192 -16.76 -4.88 4.61
CA SER A 192 -16.59 -3.46 4.27
C SER A 192 -16.22 -2.62 5.49
N GLU A 193 -16.78 -2.91 6.67
CA GLU A 193 -16.50 -2.17 7.89
C GLU A 193 -15.06 -2.40 8.35
N THR A 194 -14.60 -3.66 8.37
CA THR A 194 -13.22 -4.00 8.67
C THR A 194 -12.23 -3.36 7.69
N ALA A 195 -12.56 -3.33 6.40
CA ALA A 195 -11.72 -2.63 5.41
C ALA A 195 -11.64 -1.12 5.69
N ILE A 196 -12.76 -0.49 6.06
CA ILE A 196 -12.83 0.95 6.37
C ILE A 196 -11.99 1.28 7.61
N ILE A 197 -12.17 0.57 8.72
CA ILE A 197 -11.39 0.84 9.96
C ILE A 197 -9.88 0.63 9.77
N CYS A 198 -9.47 -0.15 8.76
CA CYS A 198 -8.06 -0.37 8.43
C CYS A 198 -7.49 0.67 7.44
N LEU A 199 -8.27 1.08 6.44
CA LEU A 199 -7.77 1.92 5.33
C LEU A 199 -8.10 3.40 5.50
N ALA A 200 -9.22 3.75 6.12
CA ALA A 200 -9.61 5.13 6.34
C ALA A 200 -8.60 5.91 7.21
N PRO A 201 -8.01 5.34 8.28
CA PRO A 201 -6.99 6.04 9.06
C PRO A 201 -5.75 6.38 8.24
N VAL A 202 -5.36 5.53 7.29
CA VAL A 202 -4.19 5.77 6.43
C VAL A 202 -4.42 6.98 5.54
N ALA A 203 -5.59 7.06 4.88
CA ALA A 203 -5.93 8.21 4.06
C ALA A 203 -6.01 9.50 4.90
N LEU A 204 -6.72 9.45 6.04
CA LEU A 204 -6.88 10.61 6.93
C LEU A 204 -5.54 11.09 7.48
N ALA A 205 -4.62 10.19 7.85
CA ALA A 205 -3.30 10.55 8.34
C ALA A 205 -2.46 11.30 7.29
N CYS A 206 -2.53 10.91 6.01
CA CYS A 206 -1.92 11.68 4.92
C CYS A 206 -2.59 13.05 4.73
N GLY A 207 -3.91 13.12 4.90
CA GLY A 207 -4.66 14.38 4.91
C GLY A 207 -4.18 15.33 6.02
N LEU A 208 -4.07 14.83 7.25
CA LEU A 208 -3.53 15.57 8.41
C LEU A 208 -2.10 16.03 8.15
N ALA A 209 -1.25 15.15 7.60
CA ALA A 209 0.12 15.51 7.26
C ALA A 209 0.22 16.64 6.22
N THR A 210 -0.84 16.85 5.42
CA THR A 210 -0.91 17.92 4.42
C THR A 210 -1.35 19.27 5.03
N MET A 211 -1.99 19.24 6.20
CA MET A 211 -2.54 20.41 6.88
C MET A 211 -1.53 21.13 7.81
N GLU A 212 -0.24 20.79 7.72
CA GLU A 212 0.84 21.25 8.62
C GLU A 212 0.73 20.64 10.03
N PRO A 213 1.07 19.35 10.18
CA PRO A 213 0.94 18.66 11.45
C PRO A 213 1.94 19.20 12.49
N THR A 214 1.52 19.19 13.76
CA THR A 214 2.44 19.40 14.86
C THR A 214 3.37 18.18 15.03
N PRO A 215 4.70 18.39 15.16
CA PRO A 215 5.70 17.30 15.10
C PRO A 215 5.63 16.31 16.28
N GLU A 216 4.88 16.64 17.33
CA GLU A 216 4.75 15.83 18.54
C GLU A 216 3.59 14.83 18.48
N ILE A 217 2.70 14.93 17.49
CA ILE A 217 1.47 14.14 17.42
C ILE A 217 1.65 12.92 16.50
N ASP A 218 1.30 11.73 17.00
CA ASP A 218 1.16 10.53 16.16
C ASP A 218 -0.09 10.68 15.29
N LEU A 219 0.08 11.22 14.09
CA LEU A 219 -1.01 11.48 13.15
C LEU A 219 -1.79 10.21 12.77
N LEU A 220 -1.12 9.06 12.72
CA LEU A 220 -1.78 7.79 12.40
C LEU A 220 -2.66 7.34 13.57
N GLU A 221 -2.23 7.57 14.81
CA GLU A 221 -3.04 7.27 16.00
C GLU A 221 -4.25 8.21 16.10
N THR A 222 -4.03 9.51 15.93
CA THR A 222 -5.10 10.52 15.88
C THR A 222 -6.12 10.17 14.79
N ALA A 223 -5.65 9.84 13.58
CA ALA A 223 -6.52 9.42 12.48
C ALA A 223 -7.30 8.14 12.80
N ALA A 224 -6.67 7.15 13.44
CA ALA A 224 -7.33 5.91 13.82
C ALA A 224 -8.45 6.15 14.84
N LEU A 225 -8.18 6.94 15.89
CA LEU A 225 -9.16 7.30 16.90
C LEU A 225 -10.32 8.12 16.31
N ALA A 226 -10.03 9.06 15.41
CA ALA A 226 -11.03 9.86 14.74
C ALA A 226 -11.96 9.01 13.86
N VAL A 227 -11.38 8.08 13.08
CA VAL A 227 -12.16 7.14 12.26
C VAL A 227 -13.02 6.24 13.12
N ASP A 228 -12.49 5.69 14.21
CA ASP A 228 -13.26 4.84 15.13
C ASP A 228 -14.45 5.61 15.74
N ALA A 229 -14.24 6.88 16.14
CA ALA A 229 -15.30 7.72 16.70
C ALA A 229 -16.35 8.17 15.66
N TRP A 230 -16.01 8.19 14.37
CA TRP A 230 -16.88 8.67 13.29
C TRP A 230 -17.27 7.56 12.31
N LEU A 231 -17.06 6.29 12.66
CA LEU A 231 -17.27 5.15 11.77
C LEU A 231 -18.68 5.13 11.18
N ASP A 232 -19.71 5.31 12.02
CA ASP A 232 -21.11 5.34 11.56
C ASP A 232 -21.37 6.44 10.51
N ARG A 233 -20.75 7.62 10.68
CA ARG A 233 -20.88 8.73 9.74
C ARG A 233 -20.14 8.45 8.43
N ILE A 234 -18.97 7.80 8.51
CA ILE A 234 -18.21 7.39 7.33
C ILE A 234 -18.98 6.33 6.54
N LEU A 235 -19.53 5.32 7.23
CA LEU A 235 -20.37 4.29 6.62
C LEU A 235 -21.61 4.90 5.95
N ALA A 236 -22.30 5.82 6.63
CA ALA A 236 -23.44 6.52 6.07
C ALA A 236 -23.05 7.32 4.82
N ALA A 237 -21.95 8.07 4.87
CA ALA A 237 -21.45 8.84 3.72
C ALA A 237 -21.10 7.93 2.53
N LEU A 238 -20.50 6.76 2.78
CA LEU A 238 -20.18 5.78 1.73
C LEU A 238 -21.42 5.14 1.09
N ALA A 239 -22.54 5.08 1.80
CA ALA A 239 -23.81 4.57 1.30
C ALA A 239 -24.60 5.59 0.47
N GLU A 240 -24.22 6.88 0.49
CA GLU A 240 -24.89 7.91 -0.30
C GLU A 240 -24.62 7.77 -1.80
N LYS A 241 -25.57 8.27 -2.62
CA LYS A 241 -25.43 8.29 -4.08
C LYS A 241 -24.22 9.12 -4.54
N ASP A 242 -23.94 10.22 -3.85
CA ASP A 242 -22.71 11.00 -4.01
C ASP A 242 -21.77 10.72 -2.82
N SER A 243 -21.24 9.50 -2.78
CA SER A 243 -20.36 9.07 -1.69
C SER A 243 -19.12 9.96 -1.56
N ARG A 244 -18.65 10.50 -2.70
CA ARG A 244 -17.48 11.38 -2.72
C ARG A 244 -17.77 12.72 -2.05
N GLY A 245 -18.87 13.37 -2.40
CA GLY A 245 -19.30 14.64 -1.79
C GLY A 245 -19.56 14.48 -0.30
N ALA A 246 -20.32 13.45 0.09
CA ALA A 246 -20.64 13.15 1.48
C ALA A 246 -19.37 12.87 2.32
N LEU A 247 -18.47 12.03 1.81
CA LEU A 247 -17.22 11.72 2.51
C LEU A 247 -16.29 12.93 2.60
N THR A 248 -16.28 13.79 1.58
CA THR A 248 -15.52 15.05 1.62
C THR A 248 -16.01 15.96 2.75
N ALA A 249 -17.33 16.07 2.95
CA ALA A 249 -17.89 16.88 4.04
C ALA A 249 -17.50 16.32 5.43
N VAL A 250 -17.57 14.99 5.60
CA VAL A 250 -17.14 14.31 6.83
C VAL A 250 -15.66 14.57 7.11
N LEU A 251 -14.80 14.39 6.11
CA LEU A 251 -13.36 14.57 6.25
C LEU A 251 -12.97 16.04 6.46
N ALA A 252 -13.69 16.99 5.85
CA ALA A 252 -13.46 18.42 6.08
C ALA A 252 -13.75 18.78 7.54
N ALA A 253 -14.83 18.26 8.12
CA ALA A 253 -15.15 18.47 9.53
C ALA A 253 -14.07 17.86 10.45
N LEU A 254 -13.56 16.66 10.13
CA LEU A 254 -12.46 16.05 10.88
C LEU A 254 -11.17 16.88 10.76
N LEU A 255 -10.73 17.22 9.55
CA LEU A 255 -9.51 18.00 9.31
C LEU A 255 -9.57 19.42 9.89
N ALA A 256 -10.76 20.00 10.06
CA ALA A 256 -10.92 21.32 10.69
C ALA A 256 -10.77 21.31 12.21
N HIS A 257 -10.91 20.14 12.85
CA HIS A 257 -10.97 20.01 14.31
C HIS A 257 -9.87 19.12 14.91
N LEU A 258 -9.21 18.33 14.08
CA LEU A 258 -8.05 17.54 14.48
C LEU A 258 -6.77 18.40 14.46
N PRO A 259 -5.82 18.12 15.36
CA PRO A 259 -4.60 18.92 15.56
C PRO A 259 -3.51 18.67 14.50
#